data_AF-G8B7U8-F1
#
_entry.id   AF-G8B7U8-F1
#
_cell.length_a   1.000
_cell.length_b   1.000
_cell.length_c   1.000
_cell.angle_alpha   90.00
_cell.angle_beta   90.00
_cell.angle_gamma   90.00
#
_symmetry.space_group_name_H-M   'P 1'
#
loop_
_entity.id
_entity.type
_entity.pdbx_description
1 polymer ?
#
loop_
_entity_poly.entity_id
_entity_poly.type
_entity_poly.pdbx_seq_one_letter_code
_entity_poly.pdbx_strand_id
1 'polypeptide(L)'
;MSTATTVTLPSSQRDLSMSNKEAIKLSTTGATTKLSQHEIIPAKRDVGALANRINLETRSLHDKVDKMVSLKMAIALRNYKVYRQGLQAFYHIFASIEKALNYQLEQDSQWSDMLKQVWKPEIARTARAEQDLLFFYDDHKEKFISPKMSQQIKFSNHIIEATKEKPYLLFAYLHVMYLALFAGGRLMRSSFAKATGFYPSKDGLKHEDIIKMGFNFFNFDVTDENLLRIIYKRDYELVTRNGLTEEQKLEIIEESKYIFEQNAQCLSELEAYNMEKIHGTWTYMVLTKGYYALYAIVAIIVLLYLQKIINHFI
;
A
#
# COMPACT_ATOMS: atom_id res chain seq x y z
N MET A 1 -33.87 74.96 -25.37
CA MET A 1 -33.31 74.15 -24.26
C MET A 1 -32.42 73.09 -24.88
N SER A 2 -31.12 73.38 -24.97
CA SER A 2 -30.03 72.76 -24.19
C SER A 2 -29.73 71.32 -24.65
N THR A 3 -28.77 71.15 -25.58
CA THR A 3 -27.35 70.74 -25.39
C THR A 3 -27.16 69.24 -25.59
N ALA A 4 -26.48 68.89 -26.69
CA ALA A 4 -25.82 67.60 -26.89
C ALA A 4 -24.30 67.83 -26.81
N THR A 5 -23.60 66.97 -26.05
CA THR A 5 -22.14 66.87 -26.05
C THR A 5 -21.72 65.42 -26.27
N THR A 6 -20.87 65.29 -27.28
CA THR A 6 -20.11 64.18 -27.89
C THR A 6 -19.22 63.41 -26.89
N VAL A 7 -18.81 62.15 -27.10
CA VAL A 7 -17.49 61.70 -27.68
C VAL A 7 -17.39 60.16 -27.48
N THR A 8 -17.53 59.33 -28.53
CA THR A 8 -16.51 58.61 -29.36
C THR A 8 -15.61 57.56 -28.69
N LEU A 9 -15.57 56.36 -29.30
CA LEU A 9 -14.43 55.43 -29.30
C LEU A 9 -14.21 54.88 -30.73
N PRO A 10 -12.95 54.76 -31.22
CA PRO A 10 -12.66 54.47 -32.62
C PRO A 10 -12.44 52.98 -32.93
N SER A 11 -12.71 52.67 -34.19
CA SER A 11 -12.35 51.47 -34.94
C SER A 11 -10.83 51.33 -35.16
N SER A 12 -10.30 50.11 -35.16
CA SER A 12 -9.86 49.45 -36.41
C SER A 12 -9.13 48.13 -36.14
N GLN A 13 -9.55 47.10 -36.88
CA GLN A 13 -8.77 45.90 -37.16
C GLN A 13 -7.76 46.20 -38.29
N ARG A 14 -6.55 45.64 -38.16
CA ARG A 14 -5.54 45.19 -39.15
C ARG A 14 -4.17 45.36 -38.47
N ASP A 15 -3.24 44.40 -38.38
CA ASP A 15 -2.90 43.27 -39.22
C ASP A 15 -2.44 42.07 -38.38
N LEU A 16 -2.96 40.87 -38.69
CA LEU A 16 -2.44 39.59 -38.20
C LEU A 16 -1.44 39.05 -39.24
N SER A 17 -0.15 39.29 -39.02
CA SER A 17 0.91 38.49 -39.64
C SER A 17 2.15 38.40 -38.74
N MET A 18 1.99 37.85 -37.54
CA MET A 18 3.13 37.26 -36.84
C MET A 18 3.26 35.80 -37.27
N SER A 19 4.38 35.52 -37.93
CA SER A 19 4.86 34.18 -38.27
C SER A 19 4.71 33.25 -37.06
N ASN A 20 4.11 32.07 -37.29
CA ASN A 20 3.88 31.01 -36.31
C ASN A 20 5.15 30.56 -35.55
N LYS A 21 6.35 31.00 -35.95
CA LYS A 21 7.62 30.72 -35.25
C LYS A 21 7.90 31.63 -34.05
N GLU A 22 7.33 32.83 -33.97
CA GLU A 22 7.53 33.74 -32.82
C GLU A 22 6.53 33.51 -31.69
N ALA A 23 5.29 33.10 -32.02
CA ALA A 23 4.31 32.66 -31.02
C ALA A 23 4.76 31.37 -30.30
N ILE A 24 5.51 30.49 -30.99
CA ILE A 24 6.10 29.29 -30.39
C ILE A 24 7.29 29.63 -29.47
N LYS A 25 7.98 30.76 -29.70
CA LYS A 25 9.13 31.15 -28.87
C LYS A 25 8.72 31.82 -27.56
N LEU A 26 7.55 32.46 -27.52
CA LEU A 26 7.03 33.14 -26.32
C LEU A 26 6.24 32.23 -25.36
N SER A 27 5.91 30.98 -25.74
CA SER A 27 5.30 29.99 -24.83
C SER A 27 6.32 29.05 -24.17
N THR A 28 7.61 29.32 -24.32
CA THR A 28 8.73 28.54 -23.74
C THR A 28 9.47 29.26 -22.62
N THR A 29 8.80 30.19 -21.93
CA THR A 29 9.21 30.69 -20.61
C THR A 29 8.42 30.03 -19.48
N GLY A 30 7.98 28.79 -19.68
CA GLY A 30 7.72 27.89 -18.56
C GLY A 30 9.07 27.55 -17.94
N ALA A 31 9.37 28.09 -16.76
CA ALA A 31 10.52 27.70 -15.97
C ALA A 31 10.49 26.18 -15.74
N THR A 32 11.14 25.41 -16.62
CA THR A 32 11.48 24.02 -16.37
C THR A 32 12.72 23.99 -15.47
N THR A 33 12.61 24.57 -14.28
CA THR A 33 13.44 24.10 -13.17
C THR A 33 12.85 22.77 -12.76
N LYS A 34 13.39 21.68 -13.32
CA LYS A 34 13.30 20.38 -12.67
C LYS A 34 13.96 20.55 -11.31
N LEU A 35 13.18 20.93 -10.30
CA LEU A 35 13.63 20.97 -8.92
C LEU A 35 14.27 19.61 -8.64
N SER A 36 15.52 19.63 -8.21
CA SER A 36 16.24 18.41 -7.90
C SER A 36 15.55 17.70 -6.73
N GLN A 37 15.63 16.37 -6.65
CA GLN A 37 14.99 15.61 -5.56
C GLN A 37 15.38 16.13 -4.16
N HIS A 38 16.57 16.71 -4.02
CA HIS A 38 17.08 17.31 -2.79
C HIS A 38 16.43 18.65 -2.42
N GLU A 39 15.91 19.40 -3.38
CA GLU A 39 15.16 20.65 -3.14
C GLU A 39 13.71 20.37 -2.73
N ILE A 40 13.23 19.15 -2.97
CA ILE A 40 11.83 18.76 -2.81
C ILE A 40 11.60 17.94 -1.53
N ILE A 41 12.57 17.13 -1.14
CA ILE A 41 12.48 16.18 -0.03
C ILE A 41 13.52 16.55 1.03
N PRO A 42 13.14 16.66 2.32
CA PRO A 42 14.09 16.95 3.39
C PRO A 42 15.27 15.99 3.41
N ALA A 43 16.43 16.50 3.81
CA ALA A 43 17.58 15.65 4.11
C ALA A 43 17.19 14.62 5.17
N LYS A 44 17.69 13.38 5.07
CA LYS A 44 17.32 12.26 5.97
C LYS A 44 17.54 12.55 7.47
N ARG A 45 18.43 13.48 7.81
CA ARG A 45 18.76 13.90 9.18
C ARG A 45 18.02 15.15 9.63
N ASP A 46 17.15 15.72 8.79
CA ASP A 46 16.32 16.85 9.17
C ASP A 46 15.27 16.40 10.18
N VAL A 47 15.50 16.71 11.44
CA VAL A 47 14.61 16.40 12.56
C VAL A 47 13.39 17.33 12.61
N GLY A 48 13.35 18.41 11.82
CA GLY A 48 12.15 19.25 11.66
C GLY A 48 11.08 18.59 10.79
N ALA A 49 11.49 17.66 9.91
CA ALA A 49 10.61 16.91 9.04
C ALA A 49 9.89 15.79 9.81
N LEU A 50 8.55 15.88 9.90
CA LEU A 50 7.73 14.89 10.61
C LEU A 50 7.93 13.48 10.06
N ALA A 51 7.98 13.36 8.72
CA ALA A 51 8.22 12.08 8.05
C ALA A 51 9.54 11.42 8.47
N ASN A 52 10.61 12.20 8.69
CA ASN A 52 11.89 11.68 9.16
C ASN A 52 11.81 11.22 10.62
N ARG A 53 11.12 11.98 11.48
CA ARG A 53 10.89 11.60 12.88
C ARG A 53 10.10 10.31 12.98
N ILE A 54 9.00 10.16 12.24
CA ILE A 54 8.23 8.91 12.18
C ILE A 54 9.14 7.75 11.77
N ASN A 55 9.92 7.90 10.69
CA ASN A 55 10.82 6.85 10.21
C ASN A 55 11.93 6.48 11.22
N LEU A 56 12.39 7.43 12.02
CA LEU A 56 13.39 7.21 13.07
C LEU A 56 12.77 6.42 14.23
N GLU A 57 11.64 6.91 14.74
CA GLU A 57 10.94 6.40 15.93
C GLU A 57 10.27 5.05 15.70
N THR A 58 9.88 4.74 14.46
CA THR A 58 9.19 3.49 14.11
C THR A 58 10.11 2.44 13.48
N ARG A 59 11.42 2.70 13.36
CA ARG A 59 12.34 1.82 12.60
C ARG A 59 12.30 0.36 13.06
N SER A 60 12.41 0.12 14.36
CA SER A 60 12.40 -1.25 14.91
C SER A 60 11.06 -1.95 14.70
N LEU A 61 9.95 -1.21 14.79
CA LEU A 61 8.60 -1.71 14.56
C LEU A 61 8.38 -2.01 13.06
N HIS A 62 8.84 -1.13 12.18
CA HIS A 62 8.87 -1.35 10.74
C HIS A 62 9.64 -2.62 10.39
N ASP A 63 10.87 -2.77 10.89
CA ASP A 63 11.71 -3.94 10.61
C ASP A 63 11.07 -5.24 11.11
N LYS A 64 10.34 -5.20 12.23
CA LYS A 64 9.56 -6.33 12.74
C LYS A 64 8.43 -6.68 11.79
N VAL A 65 7.61 -5.70 11.39
CA VAL A 65 6.48 -5.91 10.47
C VAL A 65 6.97 -6.38 9.09
N ASP A 66 8.03 -5.79 8.56
CA ASP A 66 8.62 -6.15 7.27
C ASP A 66 9.09 -7.61 7.23
N LYS A 67 9.72 -8.10 8.31
CA LYS A 67 10.06 -9.53 8.46
C LYS A 67 8.82 -10.42 8.47
N MET A 68 7.78 -10.03 9.21
CA MET A 68 6.52 -10.79 9.29
C MET A 68 5.83 -10.85 7.92
N VAL A 69 5.75 -9.73 7.21
CA VAL A 69 5.18 -9.65 5.86
C VAL A 69 6.01 -10.48 4.89
N SER A 70 7.33 -10.33 4.87
CA SER A 70 8.23 -11.07 3.97
C SER A 70 8.08 -12.59 4.11
N LEU A 71 8.05 -13.09 5.35
CA LEU A 71 7.85 -14.53 5.61
C LEU A 71 6.48 -15.00 5.10
N LYS A 72 5.41 -14.25 5.39
CA LYS A 72 4.05 -14.59 4.97
C LYS A 72 3.89 -14.51 3.45
N MET A 73 4.55 -13.56 2.81
CA MET A 73 4.54 -13.42 1.36
C MET A 73 5.21 -14.59 0.66
N ALA A 74 6.29 -15.15 1.22
CA ALA A 74 6.90 -16.37 0.66
C ALA A 74 5.93 -17.56 0.59
N ILE A 75 5.01 -17.66 1.56
CA ILE A 75 3.94 -18.66 1.58
C ILE A 75 2.80 -18.25 0.63
N ALA A 76 2.39 -16.98 0.69
CA ALA A 76 1.29 -16.45 -0.11
C ALA A 76 1.54 -16.54 -1.62
N LEU A 77 2.78 -16.34 -2.07
CA LEU A 77 3.19 -16.47 -3.48
C LEU A 77 3.04 -17.91 -4.03
N ARG A 78 2.81 -18.90 -3.18
CA ARG A 78 2.56 -20.30 -3.59
C ARG A 78 1.09 -20.71 -3.46
N ASN A 79 0.25 -19.85 -2.86
CA ASN A 79 -1.14 -20.16 -2.59
C ASN A 79 -1.96 -18.86 -2.48
N TYR A 80 -2.69 -18.51 -3.54
CA TYR A 80 -3.55 -17.31 -3.53
C TYR A 80 -4.59 -17.31 -2.41
N LYS A 81 -4.99 -18.47 -1.87
CA LYS A 81 -5.97 -18.51 -0.78
C LYS A 81 -5.40 -17.84 0.48
N VAL A 82 -4.11 -18.02 0.75
CA VAL A 82 -3.41 -17.33 1.84
C VAL A 82 -3.27 -15.84 1.52
N TYR A 83 -2.92 -15.51 0.27
CA TYR A 83 -2.81 -14.11 -0.16
C TYR A 83 -4.12 -13.33 -0.02
N ARG A 84 -5.22 -13.86 -0.57
CA ARG A 84 -6.52 -13.16 -0.55
C ARG A 84 -7.03 -12.94 0.87
N GLN A 85 -6.69 -13.82 1.82
CA GLN A 85 -7.01 -13.62 3.24
C GLN A 85 -6.21 -12.46 3.84
N GLY A 86 -4.92 -12.34 3.49
CA GLY A 86 -4.11 -11.18 3.86
C GLY A 86 -4.62 -9.89 3.22
N LEU A 87 -4.92 -9.91 1.93
CA LEU A 87 -5.51 -8.78 1.23
C LEU A 87 -6.87 -8.38 1.84
N GLN A 88 -7.72 -9.35 2.19
CA GLN A 88 -8.98 -9.10 2.89
C GLN A 88 -8.75 -8.43 4.23
N ALA A 89 -7.74 -8.86 5.00
CA ALA A 89 -7.41 -8.23 6.27
C ALA A 89 -7.12 -6.73 6.09
N PHE A 90 -6.27 -6.39 5.13
CA PHE A 90 -5.90 -5.01 4.83
C PHE A 90 -6.99 -4.22 4.09
N TYR A 91 -7.87 -4.86 3.31
CA TYR A 91 -9.01 -4.21 2.64
C TYR A 91 -9.86 -3.41 3.64
N HIS A 92 -10.23 -4.01 4.76
CA HIS A 92 -11.03 -3.32 5.77
C HIS A 92 -10.26 -2.20 6.48
N ILE A 93 -8.96 -2.38 6.71
CA ILE A 93 -8.11 -1.34 7.31
C ILE A 93 -8.05 -0.12 6.39
N PHE A 94 -7.75 -0.32 5.09
CA PHE A 94 -7.75 0.76 4.10
C PHE A 94 -9.15 1.36 3.94
N ALA A 95 -10.21 0.55 3.95
CA ALA A 95 -11.59 1.06 3.91
C ALA A 95 -11.93 1.95 5.11
N SER A 96 -11.48 1.61 6.31
CA SER A 96 -11.65 2.48 7.48
C SER A 96 -10.86 3.79 7.34
N ILE A 97 -9.61 3.74 6.88
CA ILE A 97 -8.80 4.94 6.66
C ILE A 97 -9.46 5.85 5.62
N GLU A 98 -9.85 5.30 4.47
CA GLU A 98 -10.48 6.06 3.39
C GLU A 98 -11.85 6.59 3.81
N LYS A 99 -12.63 5.84 4.60
CA LYS A 99 -13.89 6.33 5.16
C LYS A 99 -13.68 7.54 6.08
N ALA A 100 -12.74 7.44 7.03
CA ALA A 100 -12.41 8.54 7.93
C ALA A 100 -11.86 9.75 7.16
N LEU A 101 -10.99 9.51 6.19
CA LEU A 101 -10.42 10.54 5.34
C LEU A 101 -11.49 11.27 4.52
N ASN A 102 -12.36 10.53 3.83
CA ASN A 102 -13.43 11.12 3.03
C ASN A 102 -14.39 11.94 3.91
N TYR A 103 -14.78 11.41 5.07
CA TYR A 103 -15.58 12.15 6.04
C TYR A 103 -14.89 13.47 6.44
N GLN A 104 -13.59 13.44 6.72
CA GLN A 104 -12.84 14.65 7.07
C GLN A 104 -12.70 15.61 5.88
N LEU A 105 -12.48 15.13 4.66
CA LEU A 105 -12.34 15.97 3.46
C LEU A 105 -13.63 16.75 3.12
N GLU A 106 -14.79 16.22 3.51
CA GLU A 106 -16.11 16.85 3.37
C GLU A 106 -16.38 17.93 4.43
N GLN A 107 -15.63 17.96 5.53
CA GLN A 107 -15.79 19.01 6.55
C GLN A 107 -15.19 20.34 6.09
N ASP A 108 -15.70 21.45 6.64
CA ASP A 108 -15.08 22.76 6.53
C ASP A 108 -14.18 23.02 7.75
N SER A 109 -12.91 22.64 7.64
CA SER A 109 -11.94 22.77 8.74
C SER A 109 -10.51 22.85 8.21
N GLN A 110 -9.60 23.36 9.04
CA GLN A 110 -8.17 23.41 8.72
C GLN A 110 -7.61 22.03 8.33
N TRP A 111 -8.11 20.95 8.93
CA TRP A 111 -7.66 19.59 8.64
C TRP A 111 -8.05 19.15 7.24
N SER A 112 -9.26 19.51 6.81
CA SER A 112 -9.74 19.25 5.46
C SER A 112 -8.84 19.92 4.42
N ASP A 113 -8.46 21.18 4.63
CA ASP A 113 -7.60 21.93 3.72
C ASP A 113 -6.18 21.38 3.67
N MET A 114 -5.64 20.99 4.82
CA MET A 114 -4.33 20.34 4.90
C MET A 114 -4.32 18.97 4.21
N LEU A 115 -5.34 18.14 4.46
CA LEU A 115 -5.44 16.80 3.88
C LEU A 115 -5.66 16.85 2.36
N LYS A 116 -6.44 17.81 1.83
CA LYS A 116 -6.63 18.01 0.37
C LYS A 116 -5.32 18.29 -0.37
N GLN A 117 -4.37 18.95 0.28
CA GLN A 117 -3.06 19.23 -0.32
C GLN A 117 -2.20 17.97 -0.45
N VAL A 118 -2.31 17.05 0.50
CA VAL A 118 -1.51 15.81 0.53
C VAL A 118 -2.19 14.66 -0.23
N TRP A 119 -3.48 14.46 -0.03
CA TRP A 119 -4.24 13.35 -0.57
C TRP A 119 -4.29 13.39 -2.10
N LYS A 120 -3.97 12.24 -2.72
CA LYS A 120 -4.01 12.03 -4.17
C LYS A 120 -4.96 10.86 -4.44
N PRO A 121 -6.10 11.04 -5.13
CA PRO A 121 -7.07 9.98 -5.37
C PRO A 121 -6.46 8.70 -5.99
N GLU A 122 -5.39 8.84 -6.75
CA GLU A 122 -4.65 7.76 -7.39
C GLU A 122 -4.07 6.74 -6.40
N ILE A 123 -3.81 7.15 -5.15
CA ILE A 123 -3.28 6.24 -4.13
C ILE A 123 -4.36 5.47 -3.39
N ALA A 124 -5.65 5.80 -3.54
CA ALA A 124 -6.76 5.10 -2.90
C ALA A 124 -6.74 3.60 -3.21
N ARG A 125 -6.83 2.76 -2.18
CA ARG A 125 -6.62 1.32 -2.23
C ARG A 125 -7.87 0.50 -2.02
N THR A 126 -8.91 1.00 -1.37
CA THR A 126 -10.11 0.20 -1.05
C THR A 126 -10.75 -0.38 -2.31
N ALA A 127 -11.00 0.44 -3.33
CA ALA A 127 -11.58 -0.04 -4.59
C ALA A 127 -10.65 -1.03 -5.32
N ARG A 128 -9.33 -0.81 -5.26
CA ARG A 128 -8.33 -1.67 -5.93
C ARG A 128 -8.19 -3.02 -5.21
N ALA A 129 -8.22 -3.03 -3.89
CA ALA A 129 -8.30 -4.26 -3.08
C ALA A 129 -9.60 -5.02 -3.35
N GLU A 130 -10.74 -4.32 -3.48
CA GLU A 130 -12.03 -4.96 -3.77
C GLU A 130 -12.00 -5.67 -5.13
N GLN A 131 -11.45 -5.04 -6.17
CA GLN A 131 -11.28 -5.66 -7.49
C GLN A 131 -10.47 -6.96 -7.41
N ASP A 132 -9.33 -6.91 -6.73
CA ASP A 132 -8.48 -8.10 -6.54
C ASP A 132 -9.21 -9.18 -5.72
N LEU A 133 -9.93 -8.81 -4.66
CA LEU A 133 -10.70 -9.77 -3.85
C LEU A 133 -11.83 -10.43 -4.63
N LEU A 134 -12.57 -9.68 -5.45
CA LEU A 134 -13.58 -10.24 -6.36
C LEU A 134 -12.94 -11.26 -7.30
N PHE A 135 -11.80 -10.91 -7.91
CA PHE A 135 -11.06 -11.84 -8.75
C PHE A 135 -10.65 -13.13 -8.00
N PHE A 136 -10.07 -13.02 -6.80
CA PHE A 136 -9.61 -14.18 -6.01
C PHE A 136 -10.73 -14.98 -5.34
N TYR A 137 -11.92 -14.41 -5.19
CA TYR A 137 -13.09 -15.08 -4.61
C TYR A 137 -14.12 -15.51 -5.66
N ASP A 138 -13.83 -15.35 -6.95
CA ASP A 138 -14.74 -15.66 -8.06
C ASP A 138 -16.06 -14.86 -7.96
N ASP A 139 -15.95 -13.54 -7.79
CA ASP A 139 -17.04 -12.56 -7.68
C ASP A 139 -17.98 -12.73 -6.47
N HIS A 140 -17.66 -13.67 -5.56
CA HIS A 140 -18.37 -13.89 -4.32
C HIS A 140 -18.04 -12.83 -3.24
N LYS A 141 -18.59 -11.62 -3.41
CA LYS A 141 -18.38 -10.49 -2.49
C LYS A 141 -18.74 -10.81 -1.03
N GLU A 142 -19.76 -11.63 -0.81
CA GLU A 142 -20.21 -12.08 0.51
C GLU A 142 -19.13 -12.81 1.32
N LYS A 143 -18.10 -13.37 0.67
CA LYS A 143 -17.01 -14.08 1.36
C LYS A 143 -16.08 -13.13 2.11
N PHE A 144 -15.95 -11.88 1.67
CA PHE A 144 -14.98 -10.93 2.19
C PHE A 144 -15.55 -9.60 2.68
N ILE A 145 -16.78 -9.23 2.33
CA ILE A 145 -17.33 -7.90 2.67
C ILE A 145 -17.52 -7.66 4.18
N SER A 146 -17.61 -8.73 4.98
CA SER A 146 -17.67 -8.63 6.43
C SER A 146 -16.30 -8.95 7.04
N PRO A 147 -15.77 -8.08 7.91
CA PRO A 147 -14.52 -8.36 8.62
C PRO A 147 -14.74 -9.54 9.59
N LYS A 148 -13.71 -10.37 9.76
CA LYS A 148 -13.79 -11.62 10.55
C LYS A 148 -12.73 -11.70 11.65
N MET A 149 -11.70 -10.86 11.56
CA MET A 149 -10.53 -10.90 12.43
C MET A 149 -10.69 -9.87 13.55
N SER A 150 -10.58 -10.30 14.80
CA SER A 150 -10.87 -9.47 15.96
C SER A 150 -9.89 -8.30 16.11
N GLN A 151 -8.60 -8.50 15.84
CA GLN A 151 -7.59 -7.45 15.89
C GLN A 151 -7.76 -6.48 14.72
N GLN A 152 -8.09 -6.99 13.54
CA GLN A 152 -8.46 -6.16 12.39
C GLN A 152 -9.68 -5.26 12.71
N ILE A 153 -10.74 -5.82 13.30
CA ILE A 153 -11.96 -5.06 13.65
C ILE A 153 -11.63 -3.98 14.68
N LYS A 154 -10.89 -4.33 15.74
CA LYS A 154 -10.45 -3.36 16.75
C LYS A 154 -9.63 -2.22 16.13
N PHE A 155 -8.67 -2.55 15.26
CA PHE A 155 -7.86 -1.54 14.60
C PHE A 155 -8.71 -0.66 13.67
N SER A 156 -9.60 -1.27 12.90
CA SER A 156 -10.55 -0.59 12.01
C SER A 156 -11.46 0.39 12.76
N ASN A 157 -11.89 0.04 13.99
CA ASN A 157 -12.68 0.91 14.84
C ASN A 157 -11.84 2.05 15.44
N HIS A 158 -10.65 1.74 15.95
CA HIS A 158 -9.71 2.73 16.48
C HIS A 158 -9.41 3.82 15.44
N ILE A 159 -9.17 3.43 14.18
CA ILE A 159 -8.97 4.39 13.07
C ILE A 159 -10.10 5.41 13.01
N ILE A 160 -11.36 4.96 13.03
CA ILE A 160 -12.53 5.83 12.93
C ILE A 160 -12.67 6.70 14.18
N GLU A 161 -12.52 6.12 15.37
CA GLU A 161 -12.71 6.82 16.65
C GLU A 161 -11.64 7.88 16.87
N ALA A 162 -10.36 7.50 16.74
CA ALA A 162 -9.22 8.38 16.98
C ALA A 162 -9.19 9.55 16.00
N THR A 163 -9.46 9.29 14.71
CA THR A 163 -9.44 10.36 13.70
C THR A 163 -10.68 11.26 13.75
N LYS A 164 -11.80 10.78 14.29
CA LYS A 164 -12.97 11.63 14.56
C LYS A 164 -12.68 12.63 15.68
N GLU A 165 -11.98 12.20 16.74
CA GLU A 165 -11.57 13.08 17.84
C GLU A 165 -10.44 14.01 17.42
N LYS A 166 -9.44 13.48 16.71
CA LYS A 166 -8.21 14.15 16.33
C LYS A 166 -7.90 13.94 14.84
N PRO A 167 -8.49 14.75 13.93
CA PRO A 167 -8.37 14.52 12.49
C PRO A 167 -6.95 14.56 11.92
N TYR A 168 -6.04 15.31 12.53
CA TYR A 168 -4.64 15.34 12.13
C TYR A 168 -3.92 13.98 12.28
N LEU A 169 -4.46 13.04 13.06
CA LEU A 169 -3.92 11.68 13.13
C LEU A 169 -4.00 10.94 11.79
N LEU A 170 -4.84 11.37 10.84
CA LEU A 170 -4.85 10.86 9.47
C LEU A 170 -3.47 10.96 8.80
N PHE A 171 -2.63 11.93 9.18
CA PHE A 171 -1.26 12.03 8.68
C PHE A 171 -0.36 10.85 9.11
N ALA A 172 -0.64 10.19 10.23
CA ALA A 172 0.05 8.96 10.61
C ALA A 172 -0.27 7.83 9.60
N TYR A 173 -1.56 7.63 9.30
CA TYR A 173 -2.03 6.62 8.35
C TYR A 173 -1.56 6.89 6.91
N LEU A 174 -1.65 8.14 6.46
CA LEU A 174 -1.15 8.59 5.17
C LEU A 174 0.36 8.40 5.02
N HIS A 175 1.13 8.50 6.10
CA HIS A 175 2.56 8.21 6.08
C HIS A 175 2.82 6.70 6.13
N VAL A 176 2.39 6.03 7.20
CA VAL A 176 2.76 4.64 7.50
C VAL A 176 2.15 3.65 6.50
N MET A 177 0.85 3.78 6.19
CA MET A 177 0.14 2.79 5.38
C MET A 177 0.36 3.02 3.87
N TYR A 178 0.33 4.26 3.40
CA TYR A 178 0.43 4.56 1.96
C TYR A 178 1.87 4.70 1.45
N LEU A 179 2.81 5.28 2.22
CA LEU A 179 4.21 5.33 1.75
C LEU A 179 4.87 3.96 1.67
N ALA A 180 4.41 2.99 2.48
CA ALA A 180 4.84 1.61 2.40
C ALA A 180 4.54 1.00 1.03
N LEU A 181 3.41 1.36 0.40
CA LEU A 181 3.00 0.84 -0.91
C LEU A 181 3.90 1.33 -2.04
N PHE A 182 4.41 2.56 -1.98
CA PHE A 182 5.35 3.08 -2.98
C PHE A 182 6.71 2.35 -2.96
N ALA A 183 7.14 1.86 -1.79
CA ALA A 183 8.42 1.16 -1.65
C ALA A 183 8.25 -0.36 -1.84
N GLY A 184 7.39 -0.99 -1.03
CA GLY A 184 7.16 -2.43 -1.04
C GLY A 184 6.35 -2.91 -2.24
N GLY A 185 5.42 -2.10 -2.75
CA GLY A 185 4.53 -2.49 -3.86
C GLY A 185 5.29 -2.90 -5.11
N ARG A 186 6.40 -2.22 -5.44
CA ARG A 186 7.28 -2.57 -6.57
C ARG A 186 7.90 -3.95 -6.46
N LEU A 187 8.41 -4.29 -5.28
CA LEU A 187 8.99 -5.60 -5.00
C LEU A 187 7.90 -6.68 -5.08
N MET A 188 6.71 -6.38 -4.59
CA MET A 188 5.55 -7.26 -4.74
C MET A 188 5.23 -7.47 -6.23
N ARG A 189 5.18 -6.44 -7.08
CA ARG A 189 4.87 -6.61 -8.52
C ARG A 189 5.80 -7.59 -9.21
N SER A 190 7.11 -7.43 -9.00
CA SER A 190 8.09 -8.36 -9.58
C SER A 190 7.92 -9.78 -9.05
N SER A 191 7.55 -9.94 -7.79
CA SER A 191 7.38 -11.26 -7.17
C SER A 191 6.16 -11.98 -7.71
N PHE A 192 5.04 -11.27 -7.84
CA PHE A 192 3.77 -11.81 -8.34
C PHE A 192 3.82 -12.17 -9.82
N ALA A 193 4.43 -11.31 -10.64
CA ALA A 193 4.60 -11.59 -12.07
C ALA A 193 5.45 -12.84 -12.35
N LYS A 194 6.31 -13.24 -11.40
CA LYS A 194 7.17 -14.43 -11.51
C LYS A 194 6.60 -15.66 -10.78
N ALA A 195 5.50 -15.50 -10.03
CA ALA A 195 5.02 -16.54 -9.12
C ALA A 195 4.21 -17.60 -9.88
N THR A 196 4.79 -18.78 -10.05
CA THR A 196 4.12 -19.95 -10.63
C THR A 196 3.13 -20.56 -9.64
N GLY A 197 1.88 -20.78 -10.05
CA GLY A 197 0.84 -21.37 -9.19
C GLY A 197 0.26 -20.41 -8.15
N PHE A 198 0.62 -19.12 -8.22
CA PHE A 198 0.00 -18.09 -7.40
C PHE A 198 -1.44 -17.88 -7.82
N TYR A 199 -1.69 -17.50 -9.08
CA TYR A 199 -3.03 -17.15 -9.54
C TYR A 199 -3.94 -18.38 -9.69
N PRO A 200 -5.27 -18.22 -9.44
CA PRO A 200 -6.23 -19.26 -9.79
C PRO A 200 -6.23 -19.50 -11.30
N SER A 201 -6.38 -20.75 -11.72
CA SER A 201 -6.61 -21.07 -13.14
C SER A 201 -7.96 -20.49 -13.56
N LYS A 202 -7.96 -19.72 -14.65
CA LYS A 202 -9.17 -19.18 -15.28
C LYS A 202 -9.18 -19.63 -16.74
N ASP A 203 -10.22 -20.35 -17.12
CA ASP A 203 -10.35 -20.88 -18.48
C ASP A 203 -10.41 -19.76 -19.51
N GLY A 204 -9.71 -19.93 -20.63
CA GLY A 204 -9.74 -18.99 -21.76
C GLY A 204 -8.97 -17.68 -21.56
N LEU A 205 -8.31 -17.46 -20.43
CA LEU A 205 -7.50 -16.26 -20.17
C LEU A 205 -6.00 -16.53 -20.29
N LYS A 206 -5.27 -15.58 -20.89
CA LYS A 206 -3.81 -15.62 -20.89
C LYS A 206 -3.28 -15.24 -19.50
N HIS A 207 -2.11 -15.78 -19.16
CA HIS A 207 -1.47 -15.52 -17.86
C HIS A 207 -1.28 -14.02 -17.58
N GLU A 208 -0.94 -13.22 -18.60
CA GLU A 208 -0.78 -11.77 -18.47
C GLU A 208 -2.09 -11.06 -18.10
N ASP A 209 -3.22 -11.50 -18.64
CA ASP A 209 -4.53 -10.94 -18.34
C ASP A 209 -4.95 -11.30 -16.91
N ILE A 210 -4.68 -12.54 -16.49
CA ILE A 210 -4.90 -13.02 -15.12
C ILE A 210 -4.11 -12.17 -14.11
N ILE A 211 -2.84 -11.84 -14.41
CA ILE A 211 -2.02 -10.98 -13.55
C ILE A 211 -2.67 -9.60 -13.38
N LYS A 212 -3.10 -8.97 -14.49
CA LYS A 212 -3.73 -7.65 -14.46
C LYS A 212 -5.04 -7.62 -13.67
N MET A 213 -5.79 -8.71 -13.67
CA MET A 213 -7.06 -8.79 -12.94
C MET A 213 -6.90 -8.92 -11.42
N GLY A 214 -5.81 -9.53 -10.94
CA GLY A 214 -5.60 -9.85 -9.52
C GLY A 214 -4.45 -9.10 -8.85
N PHE A 215 -4.05 -7.95 -9.39
CA PHE A 215 -2.90 -7.19 -8.90
C PHE A 215 -3.09 -5.66 -8.90
N ASN A 216 -4.32 -5.21 -8.76
CA ASN A 216 -4.70 -3.80 -8.75
C ASN A 216 -4.24 -3.10 -7.46
N PHE A 217 -4.20 -3.78 -6.32
CA PHE A 217 -3.90 -3.17 -5.02
C PHE A 217 -2.50 -2.54 -4.95
N PHE A 218 -1.49 -3.19 -5.53
CA PHE A 218 -0.09 -2.71 -5.51
C PHE A 218 0.31 -1.94 -6.78
N ASN A 219 -0.64 -1.66 -7.66
CA ASN A 219 -0.43 -0.88 -8.87
C ASN A 219 -1.10 0.49 -8.72
N PHE A 220 -0.33 1.56 -8.95
CA PHE A 220 -0.88 2.90 -9.07
C PHE A 220 -1.09 3.22 -10.55
N ASP A 221 -2.30 3.63 -10.90
CA ASP A 221 -2.70 3.87 -12.27
C ASP A 221 -2.26 5.27 -12.72
N VAL A 222 -0.94 5.43 -12.85
CA VAL A 222 -0.27 6.69 -13.18
C VAL A 222 0.90 6.45 -14.13
N THR A 223 1.23 7.47 -14.92
CA THR A 223 2.34 7.41 -15.88
C THR A 223 3.70 7.23 -15.20
N ASP A 224 3.91 7.87 -14.04
CA ASP A 224 5.18 7.81 -13.31
C ASP A 224 4.94 7.72 -11.79
N GLU A 225 5.02 6.50 -11.25
CA GLU A 225 4.90 6.27 -9.80
C GLU A 225 6.03 6.91 -8.98
N ASN A 226 7.22 7.10 -9.55
CA ASN A 226 8.33 7.76 -8.85
C ASN A 226 8.05 9.25 -8.71
N LEU A 227 7.52 9.88 -9.76
CA LEU A 227 7.09 11.26 -9.71
C LEU A 227 5.95 11.44 -8.70
N LEU A 228 4.92 10.58 -8.75
CA LEU A 228 3.82 10.59 -7.76
C LEU A 228 4.36 10.48 -6.33
N ARG A 229 5.29 9.55 -6.07
CA ARG A 229 5.94 9.39 -4.76
C ARG A 229 6.69 10.65 -4.33
N ILE A 230 7.42 11.30 -5.24
CA ILE A 230 8.20 12.51 -4.94
C ILE A 230 7.25 13.67 -4.58
N ILE A 231 6.21 13.89 -5.40
CA ILE A 231 5.20 14.93 -5.17
C ILE A 231 4.49 14.68 -3.84
N TYR A 232 4.07 13.44 -3.58
CA TYR A 232 3.39 13.10 -2.34
C TYR A 232 4.25 13.41 -1.10
N LYS A 233 5.54 13.01 -1.14
CA LYS A 233 6.48 13.29 -0.04
C LYS A 233 6.71 14.79 0.18
N ARG A 234 6.80 15.57 -0.91
CA ARG A 234 6.91 17.02 -0.85
C ARG A 234 5.69 17.63 -0.17
N ASP A 235 4.51 17.29 -0.67
CA ASP A 235 3.25 17.88 -0.22
C ASP A 235 3.00 17.53 1.25
N TYR A 236 3.26 16.28 1.63
CA TYR A 236 3.22 15.84 3.03
C TYR A 236 4.12 16.70 3.91
N GLU A 237 5.37 16.91 3.49
CA GLU A 237 6.32 17.70 4.26
C GLU A 237 5.91 19.17 4.37
N LEU A 238 5.55 19.81 3.25
CA LEU A 238 5.19 21.23 3.23
C LEU A 238 3.99 21.52 4.14
N VAL A 239 3.00 20.64 4.11
CA VAL A 239 1.79 20.75 4.93
C VAL A 239 2.11 20.50 6.40
N THR A 240 2.85 19.44 6.72
CA THR A 240 3.05 19.01 8.13
C THR A 240 4.11 19.81 8.87
N ARG A 241 5.07 20.43 8.18
CA ARG A 241 6.15 21.21 8.82
C ARG A 241 5.61 22.39 9.63
N ASN A 242 4.77 23.20 9.00
CA ASN A 242 4.25 24.45 9.58
C ASN A 242 2.77 24.36 9.97
N GLY A 243 2.02 23.40 9.42
CA GLY A 243 0.59 23.26 9.70
C GLY A 243 0.28 22.47 10.98
N LEU A 244 1.29 21.93 11.66
CA LEU A 244 1.12 21.14 12.89
C LEU A 244 1.92 21.74 14.04
N THR A 245 1.34 21.74 15.22
CA THR A 245 2.06 22.02 16.47
C THR A 245 3.00 20.87 16.82
N GLU A 246 3.98 21.13 17.68
CA GLU A 246 4.89 20.06 18.13
C GLU A 246 4.16 18.95 18.91
N GLU A 247 3.12 19.30 19.69
CA GLU A 247 2.29 18.32 20.38
C GLU A 247 1.56 17.40 19.38
N GLN A 248 0.94 17.96 18.34
CA GLN A 248 0.28 17.17 17.29
C GLN A 248 1.26 16.26 16.55
N LYS A 249 2.49 16.75 16.28
CA LYS A 249 3.55 15.93 15.68
C LYS A 249 3.94 14.76 16.57
N LEU A 250 4.04 14.97 17.89
CA LEU A 250 4.32 13.89 18.84
C LEU A 250 3.18 12.87 18.87
N GLU A 251 1.93 13.32 18.88
CA GLU A 251 0.78 12.41 18.82
C GLU A 251 0.72 11.61 17.52
N ILE A 252 1.05 12.22 16.37
CA ILE A 252 1.15 11.50 15.08
C ILE A 252 2.26 10.45 15.12
N ILE A 253 3.38 10.72 15.80
CA ILE A 253 4.47 9.75 15.97
C ILE A 253 4.01 8.58 16.84
N GLU A 254 3.32 8.83 17.94
CA GLU A 254 2.78 7.77 18.80
C GLU A 254 1.70 6.95 18.08
N GLU A 255 0.80 7.61 17.36
CA GLU A 255 -0.17 6.91 16.50
C GLU A 255 0.53 6.09 15.41
N SER A 256 1.65 6.57 14.86
CA SER A 256 2.46 5.80 13.91
C SER A 256 3.06 4.53 14.53
N LYS A 257 3.53 4.60 15.79
CA LYS A 257 3.99 3.41 16.53
C LYS A 257 2.84 2.43 16.74
N TYR A 258 1.69 2.93 17.18
CA TYR A 258 0.48 2.14 17.34
C TYR A 258 0.07 1.43 16.04
N ILE A 259 0.09 2.12 14.89
CA ILE A 259 -0.20 1.52 13.58
C ILE A 259 0.69 0.31 13.30
N PHE A 260 2.01 0.40 13.54
CA PHE A 260 2.90 -0.75 13.33
C PHE A 260 2.62 -1.90 14.30
N GLU A 261 2.30 -1.59 15.56
CA GLU A 261 1.91 -2.61 16.54
C GLU A 261 0.62 -3.33 16.12
N GLN A 262 -0.40 -2.60 15.68
CA GLN A 262 -1.65 -3.18 15.20
C GLN A 262 -1.45 -3.99 13.91
N ASN A 263 -0.60 -3.51 13.00
CA ASN A 263 -0.21 -4.28 11.82
C ASN A 263 0.43 -5.61 12.21
N ALA A 264 1.35 -5.61 13.19
CA ALA A 264 1.94 -6.85 13.70
C ALA A 264 0.88 -7.78 14.33
N GLN A 265 -0.05 -7.23 15.13
CA GLN A 265 -1.13 -8.02 15.73
C GLN A 265 -2.08 -8.63 14.70
N CYS A 266 -2.49 -7.85 13.69
CA CYS A 266 -3.33 -8.35 12.58
C CYS A 266 -2.62 -9.44 11.79
N LEU A 267 -1.31 -9.28 11.52
CA LEU A 267 -0.51 -10.30 10.84
C LEU A 267 -0.39 -11.58 11.67
N SER A 268 -0.21 -11.48 12.99
CA SER A 268 -0.19 -12.65 13.88
C SER A 268 -1.56 -13.36 13.94
N GLU A 269 -2.66 -12.62 14.01
CA GLU A 269 -4.01 -13.21 13.98
C GLU A 269 -4.29 -13.92 12.64
N LEU A 270 -3.92 -13.28 11.52
CA LEU A 270 -4.01 -13.88 10.19
C LEU A 270 -3.21 -15.18 10.09
N GLU A 271 -2.01 -15.22 10.68
CA GLU A 271 -1.19 -16.42 10.73
C GLU A 271 -1.88 -17.54 11.49
N ALA A 272 -2.37 -17.25 12.71
CA ALA A 272 -3.09 -18.23 13.52
C ALA A 272 -4.32 -18.77 12.78
N TYR A 273 -5.10 -17.90 12.15
CA TYR A 273 -6.28 -18.27 11.36
C TYR A 273 -5.94 -19.15 10.16
N ASN A 274 -4.88 -18.82 9.43
CA ASN A 274 -4.46 -19.60 8.27
C ASN A 274 -3.86 -20.94 8.68
N MET A 275 -3.08 -20.97 9.77
CA MET A 275 -2.51 -22.19 10.31
C MET A 275 -3.60 -23.15 10.79
N GLU A 276 -4.62 -22.68 11.51
CA GLU A 276 -5.77 -23.51 11.93
C GLU A 276 -6.44 -24.23 10.75
N LYS A 277 -6.58 -23.55 9.61
CA LYS A 277 -7.16 -24.15 8.39
C LYS A 277 -6.23 -25.11 7.65
N ILE A 278 -4.92 -24.97 7.85
CA ILE A 278 -3.90 -25.84 7.25
C ILE A 278 -3.62 -27.06 8.15
N HIS A 279 -3.77 -26.89 9.47
CA HIS A 279 -3.69 -27.97 10.45
C HIS A 279 -4.71 -29.07 10.10
N GLY A 280 -4.20 -30.28 9.83
CA GLY A 280 -5.01 -31.43 9.41
C GLY A 280 -5.04 -31.69 7.90
N THR A 281 -4.49 -30.82 7.07
CA THR A 281 -4.29 -31.13 5.64
C THR A 281 -3.17 -32.17 5.47
N TRP A 282 -3.29 -33.06 4.46
CA TRP A 282 -2.26 -34.06 4.18
C TRP A 282 -0.88 -33.43 3.92
N THR A 283 -0.85 -32.25 3.28
CA THR A 283 0.36 -31.43 3.09
C THR A 283 1.03 -31.01 4.41
N TYR A 284 0.26 -30.61 5.42
CA TYR A 284 0.81 -30.31 6.75
C TYR A 284 1.40 -31.56 7.39
N MET A 285 0.71 -32.70 7.29
CA MET A 285 1.21 -33.98 7.81
C MET A 285 2.49 -34.43 7.09
N VAL A 286 2.60 -34.27 5.77
CA VAL A 286 3.83 -34.58 5.02
C VAL A 286 4.97 -33.63 5.39
N LEU A 287 4.74 -32.33 5.51
CA LEU A 287 5.80 -31.37 5.87
C LEU A 287 6.29 -31.52 7.32
N THR A 288 5.39 -31.83 8.25
CA THR A 288 5.73 -31.91 9.69
C THR A 288 6.01 -33.31 10.19
N LYS A 289 5.57 -34.35 9.48
CA LYS A 289 5.73 -35.77 9.87
C LYS A 289 6.32 -36.63 8.75
N GLY A 290 6.56 -36.11 7.55
CA GLY A 290 7.15 -36.87 6.44
C GLY A 290 8.58 -37.34 6.71
N TYR A 291 9.30 -36.68 7.60
CA TYR A 291 10.63 -37.15 8.02
C TYR A 291 10.59 -38.51 8.72
N TYR A 292 9.47 -38.92 9.33
CA TYR A 292 9.32 -40.27 9.90
C TYR A 292 9.34 -41.35 8.81
N ALA A 293 8.76 -41.08 7.64
CA ALA A 293 8.83 -41.99 6.50
C ALA A 293 10.27 -42.09 5.96
N LEU A 294 11.00 -40.96 5.92
CA LEU A 294 12.43 -40.96 5.57
C LEU A 294 13.25 -41.79 6.56
N TYR A 295 13.05 -41.62 7.88
CA TYR A 295 13.71 -42.43 8.89
C TYR A 295 13.38 -43.93 8.76
N ALA A 296 12.14 -44.29 8.45
CA ALA A 296 11.75 -45.67 8.22
C ALA A 296 12.44 -46.27 6.98
N ILE A 297 12.51 -45.51 5.87
CA ILE A 297 13.23 -45.94 4.66
C ILE A 297 14.72 -46.14 4.94
N VAL A 298 15.35 -45.19 5.64
CA VAL A 298 16.76 -45.29 6.04
C VAL A 298 16.98 -46.51 6.94
N ALA A 299 16.10 -46.75 7.91
CA ALA A 299 16.19 -47.92 8.79
C ALA A 299 16.07 -49.24 8.01
N ILE A 300 15.16 -49.32 7.04
CA ILE A 300 15.02 -50.50 6.16
C ILE A 300 16.30 -50.71 5.34
N ILE A 301 16.86 -49.65 4.74
CA ILE A 301 18.11 -49.74 3.97
C ILE A 301 19.26 -50.25 4.85
N VAL A 302 19.37 -49.74 6.08
CA VAL A 302 20.39 -50.19 7.05
C VAL A 302 20.19 -51.66 7.40
N LEU A 303 18.96 -52.12 7.66
CA LEU A 303 18.67 -53.52 7.96
C LEU A 303 19.01 -54.44 6.79
N LEU A 304 18.67 -54.06 5.56
CA LEU A 304 19.01 -54.81 4.35
C LEU A 304 20.53 -54.90 4.14
N TYR A 305 21.25 -53.81 4.44
CA TYR A 305 22.71 -53.80 4.37
C TYR A 305 23.35 -54.70 5.43
N LEU A 306 22.85 -54.66 6.67
CA LEU A 306 23.30 -55.53 7.75
C LEU A 306 23.01 -57.01 7.44
N GLN A 307 21.82 -57.33 6.92
CA GLN A 307 21.46 -58.67 6.48
C GLN A 307 22.42 -59.18 5.40
N LYS A 308 22.77 -58.33 4.42
CA LYS A 308 23.74 -58.67 3.38
C LYS A 308 25.14 -58.96 3.95
N ILE A 309 25.59 -58.18 4.93
CA ILE A 309 26.86 -58.42 5.63
C ILE A 309 26.83 -59.75 6.35
N ILE A 310 25.79 -60.02 7.15
CA ILE A 310 25.65 -61.25 7.92
C ILE A 310 25.69 -62.48 7.01
N ASN A 311 24.95 -62.43 5.89
CA ASN A 311 24.95 -63.51 4.89
C ASN A 311 26.29 -63.69 4.14
N HIS A 312 27.25 -62.77 4.30
CA HIS A 312 28.59 -62.89 3.73
C HIS A 312 29.60 -63.46 4.73
N PHE A 313 29.26 -63.46 6.02
CA PHE A 313 30.09 -63.98 7.11
C PHE A 313 29.63 -65.35 7.64
N ILE A 314 28.42 -65.78 7.28
CA ILE A 314 27.87 -67.14 7.48
C ILE A 314 28.05 -67.92 6.18
#